data_AF-A0A1H9WSF0-F1
#
_entry.id   AF-A0A1H9WSF0-F1
#
_cell.length_a   1.000
_cell.length_b   1.000
_cell.length_c   1.000
_cell.angle_alpha   90.00
_cell.angle_beta   90.00
_cell.angle_gamma   90.00
#
_symmetry.space_group_name_H-M   'P 1'
#
loop_
_entity.id
_entity.type
_entity.pdbx_description
1 polymer ?
#
loop_
_entity_poly.entity_id
_entity_poly.type
_entity_poly.pdbx_seq_one_letter_code
_entity_poly.pdbx_strand_id
1 'polypeptide(L)'
;MTLEELKTKLQKKAIIFQTGGTRPTSELGESWIGAIKWKRESDEIPKDVDGTTMLPLASVFTGNLEWVPAQIEGIKLCNIFISPNIMEHLDNMDGYFKVQMYDSLEDLKQCDLVMDKIKAFPLVPQLVEDDCPQWDGGMDPDLEDAVSELERSEGIDYYDDIVV
;
A
#
# COMPACT_ATOMS: atom_id res chain seq x y z
N MET A 1 -13.00 28.28 4.75
CA MET A 1 -13.04 26.92 5.29
C MET A 1 -12.54 27.01 6.71
N THR A 2 -13.15 26.33 7.67
CA THR A 2 -12.64 26.29 9.05
C THR A 2 -11.61 25.17 9.20
N LEU A 3 -10.80 25.21 10.27
CA LEU A 3 -9.87 24.13 10.60
C LEU A 3 -10.57 22.76 10.73
N GLU A 4 -11.74 22.72 11.38
CA GLU A 4 -12.51 21.48 11.55
C GLU A 4 -13.09 20.93 10.23
N GLU A 5 -13.55 21.83 9.34
CA GLU A 5 -13.98 21.45 7.99
C GLU A 5 -12.82 20.89 7.16
N LEU A 6 -11.63 21.46 7.32
CA LEU A 6 -10.42 21.02 6.64
C LEU A 6 -9.95 19.64 7.15
N LYS A 7 -9.87 19.44 8.46
CA LYS A 7 -9.55 18.14 9.08
C LYS A 7 -10.46 17.03 8.56
N THR A 8 -11.76 17.28 8.57
CA THR A 8 -12.77 16.30 8.11
C THR A 8 -12.57 15.90 6.64
N LYS A 9 -12.08 16.83 5.80
CA LYS A 9 -11.81 16.55 4.38
C LYS A 9 -10.46 15.86 4.14
N LEU A 10 -9.49 16.07 5.02
CA LEU A 10 -8.15 15.50 4.93
C LEU A 10 -8.07 14.10 5.52
N GLN A 11 -8.74 13.88 6.65
CA GLN A 11 -8.76 12.61 7.37
C GLN A 11 -9.42 11.52 6.52
N LYS A 12 -8.71 10.41 6.36
CA LYS A 12 -9.18 9.24 5.66
C LYS A 12 -8.96 8.01 6.52
N LYS A 13 -9.92 7.10 6.45
CA LYS A 13 -9.76 5.76 6.99
C LYS A 13 -8.68 5.02 6.21
N ALA A 14 -7.79 4.32 6.90
CA ALA A 14 -6.67 3.61 6.31
C ALA A 14 -6.31 2.34 7.10
N ILE A 15 -5.52 1.48 6.47
CA ILE A 15 -4.82 0.37 7.13
C ILE A 15 -3.33 0.64 7.03
N ILE A 16 -2.68 0.83 8.18
CA ILE A 16 -1.23 0.91 8.27
C ILE A 16 -0.68 -0.50 8.46
N PHE A 17 0.27 -0.90 7.63
CA PHE A 17 0.97 -2.17 7.77
C PHE A 17 2.28 -1.98 8.52
N GLN A 18 2.41 -2.63 9.67
CA GLN A 18 3.63 -2.62 10.47
C GLN A 18 4.48 -3.85 10.20
N THR A 19 5.80 -3.67 10.19
CA THR A 19 6.78 -4.76 10.10
C THR A 19 7.45 -5.01 11.46
N GLY A 20 7.77 -6.27 11.75
CA GLY A 20 8.54 -6.64 12.94
C GLY A 20 7.67 -6.98 14.16
N GLY A 21 8.29 -7.54 15.20
CA GLY A 21 7.58 -7.90 16.44
C GLY A 21 6.74 -9.19 16.39
N THR A 22 6.49 -9.74 15.21
CA THR A 22 5.72 -10.99 15.01
C THR A 22 6.55 -12.08 14.36
N ARG A 23 6.30 -13.33 14.78
CA ARG A 23 6.92 -14.51 14.17
C ARG A 23 6.05 -14.94 12.98
N PRO A 24 6.64 -15.19 11.79
CA PRO A 24 5.91 -15.72 10.65
C PRO A 24 5.12 -16.98 11.00
N THR A 25 3.84 -17.03 10.63
CA THR A 25 3.03 -18.25 10.74
C THR A 25 3.12 -19.08 9.46
N SER A 26 3.39 -18.44 8.32
CA SER A 26 3.31 -19.07 6.98
C SER A 26 1.92 -19.65 6.66
N GLU A 27 0.89 -19.16 7.34
CA GLU A 27 -0.50 -19.55 7.11
C GLU A 27 -1.14 -18.69 6.00
N LEU A 28 -2.24 -19.17 5.45
CA LEU A 28 -3.03 -18.41 4.47
C LEU A 28 -3.66 -17.20 5.17
N GLY A 29 -3.53 -16.02 4.58
CA GLY A 29 -4.06 -14.77 5.15
C GLY A 29 -3.00 -13.85 5.78
N GLU A 30 -1.75 -14.29 5.88
CA GLU A 30 -0.63 -13.44 6.32
C GLU A 30 -0.15 -12.57 5.15
N SER A 31 -0.12 -11.25 5.33
CA SER A 31 0.44 -10.30 4.36
C SER A 31 1.95 -10.20 4.53
N TRP A 32 2.69 -9.88 3.46
CA TRP A 32 4.15 -9.88 3.46
C TRP A 32 4.74 -8.74 2.65
N ILE A 33 5.90 -8.24 3.11
CA ILE A 33 6.85 -7.44 2.32
C ILE A 33 8.08 -8.31 2.01
N GLY A 34 8.63 -8.19 0.82
CA GLY A 34 9.78 -8.96 0.34
C GLY A 34 9.50 -10.43 0.02
N ALA A 35 8.25 -10.87 0.09
CA ALA A 35 7.87 -12.21 -0.29
C ALA A 35 6.41 -12.30 -0.76
N ILE A 36 6.16 -13.30 -1.60
CA ILE A 36 4.84 -13.81 -1.96
C ILE A 36 4.80 -15.28 -1.57
N LYS A 37 3.84 -15.62 -0.70
CA LYS A 37 3.69 -16.96 -0.12
C LYS A 37 2.56 -17.77 -0.75
N TRP A 38 1.70 -17.13 -1.54
CA TRP A 38 0.50 -17.73 -2.12
C TRP A 38 0.27 -17.22 -3.53
N LYS A 39 0.05 -18.12 -4.48
CA LYS A 39 -0.33 -17.82 -5.88
C LYS A 39 -1.10 -19.00 -6.49
N ARG A 40 -1.77 -18.82 -7.64
CA ARG A 40 -2.27 -19.99 -8.39
C ARG A 40 -1.11 -20.70 -9.05
N GLU A 41 -1.21 -22.02 -9.20
CA GLU A 41 -0.18 -22.82 -9.86
C GLU A 41 0.05 -22.37 -11.32
N SER A 42 -1.04 -22.03 -12.02
CA SER A 42 -1.03 -21.51 -13.39
C SER A 42 -0.43 -20.12 -13.55
N ASP A 43 -0.26 -19.35 -12.47
CA ASP A 43 0.27 -18.00 -12.56
C ASP A 43 1.78 -18.04 -12.83
N GLU A 44 2.19 -17.45 -13.95
CA GLU A 44 3.60 -17.17 -14.21
C GLU A 44 4.07 -15.95 -13.42
N ILE A 45 5.35 -15.91 -13.09
CA ILE A 45 5.97 -14.70 -12.54
C ILE A 45 5.95 -13.64 -13.65
N PRO A 46 5.40 -12.44 -13.39
CA PRO A 46 5.34 -11.39 -14.39
C PRO A 46 6.71 -11.01 -14.96
N LYS A 47 6.69 -10.53 -16.19
CA LYS A 47 7.81 -9.83 -16.82
C LYS A 47 7.47 -8.36 -16.97
N ASP A 48 8.49 -7.51 -16.89
CA ASP A 48 8.37 -6.09 -17.23
C ASP A 48 8.29 -5.86 -18.73
N VAL A 49 8.16 -4.59 -19.12
CA VAL A 49 8.07 -4.14 -20.51
C VAL A 49 9.28 -4.53 -21.36
N ASP A 50 10.43 -4.77 -20.74
CA ASP A 50 11.68 -5.21 -21.40
C ASP A 50 11.81 -6.75 -21.44
N GLY A 51 10.83 -7.47 -20.90
CA GLY A 51 10.83 -8.94 -20.85
C GLY A 51 11.64 -9.53 -19.69
N THR A 52 12.07 -8.71 -18.73
CA THR A 52 12.81 -9.13 -17.54
C THR A 52 11.84 -9.63 -16.47
N THR A 53 12.13 -10.78 -15.86
CA THR A 53 11.31 -11.32 -14.77
C THR A 53 11.29 -10.37 -13.58
N MET A 54 10.09 -10.02 -13.11
CA MET A 54 9.91 -9.13 -11.97
C MET A 54 10.18 -9.85 -10.63
N LEU A 55 10.47 -9.06 -9.61
CA LEU A 55 10.73 -9.49 -8.24
C LEU A 55 9.45 -9.43 -7.39
N PRO A 56 9.24 -10.38 -6.45
CA PRO A 56 8.07 -10.41 -5.57
C PRO A 56 8.21 -9.35 -4.47
N LEU A 57 7.58 -8.18 -4.67
CA LEU A 57 7.72 -7.06 -3.74
C LEU A 57 6.89 -7.27 -2.47
N ALA A 58 5.62 -7.61 -2.60
CA ALA A 58 4.71 -7.72 -1.45
C ALA A 58 3.48 -8.58 -1.77
N SER A 59 2.80 -9.03 -0.73
CA SER A 59 1.46 -9.60 -0.80
C SER A 59 0.57 -9.00 0.28
N VAL A 60 -0.66 -8.62 -0.08
CA VAL A 60 -1.65 -8.03 0.84
C VAL A 60 -2.92 -8.86 0.79
N PHE A 61 -3.25 -9.51 1.91
CA PHE A 61 -4.53 -10.15 2.13
C PHE A 61 -5.52 -9.14 2.69
N THR A 62 -6.64 -8.96 2.00
CA THR A 62 -7.70 -8.02 2.39
C THR A 62 -8.75 -8.66 3.29
N GLY A 63 -8.87 -10.00 3.29
CA GLY A 63 -9.92 -10.73 4.02
C GLY A 63 -9.87 -10.58 5.54
N ASN A 64 -8.71 -10.24 6.09
CA ASN A 64 -8.49 -10.04 7.52
C ASN A 64 -8.38 -8.56 7.90
N LEU A 65 -8.60 -7.64 6.96
CA LEU A 65 -8.53 -6.21 7.24
C LEU A 65 -9.85 -5.72 7.83
N GLU A 66 -9.76 -4.87 8.85
CA GLU A 66 -10.93 -4.22 9.46
C GLU A 66 -11.61 -3.23 8.50
N TRP A 67 -10.89 -2.80 7.46
CA TRP A 67 -11.40 -1.92 6.43
C TRP A 67 -10.69 -2.15 5.10
N VAL A 68 -11.45 -2.04 4.01
CA VAL A 68 -10.98 -2.19 2.64
C VAL A 68 -11.58 -1.05 1.80
N PRO A 69 -10.77 -0.32 1.01
CA PRO A 69 -11.28 0.69 0.09
C PRO A 69 -12.26 0.10 -0.92
N ALA A 70 -13.32 0.84 -1.26
CA ALA A 70 -14.36 0.40 -2.20
C ALA A 70 -13.80 0.00 -3.58
N GLN A 71 -12.70 0.63 -4.00
CA GLN A 71 -12.03 0.40 -5.28
C GLN A 71 -11.46 -1.02 -5.43
N ILE A 72 -11.18 -1.69 -4.30
CA ILE A 72 -10.67 -3.06 -4.27
C ILE A 72 -11.61 -3.99 -3.48
N GLU A 73 -12.87 -3.61 -3.34
CA GLU A 73 -13.87 -4.44 -2.71
C GLU A 73 -14.00 -5.79 -3.44
N GLY A 74 -14.14 -6.87 -2.68
CA GLY A 74 -14.22 -8.23 -3.21
C GLY A 74 -12.86 -8.89 -3.53
N ILE A 75 -11.80 -8.12 -3.74
CA ILE A 75 -10.44 -8.67 -3.82
C ILE A 75 -10.07 -9.27 -2.47
N LYS A 76 -9.39 -10.41 -2.46
CA LYS A 76 -8.97 -11.20 -1.28
C LYS A 76 -7.45 -11.23 -1.08
N LEU A 77 -6.71 -11.16 -2.18
CA LEU A 77 -5.25 -11.11 -2.20
C LEU A 77 -4.77 -10.22 -3.34
N CYS A 78 -3.79 -9.37 -3.04
CA CYS A 78 -3.01 -8.62 -4.02
C CYS A 78 -1.55 -9.06 -3.93
N ASN A 79 -1.02 -9.65 -4.98
CA ASN A 79 0.41 -9.92 -5.14
C ASN A 79 1.04 -8.81 -5.97
N ILE A 80 2.08 -8.17 -5.44
CA ILE A 80 2.73 -7.00 -6.03
C ILE A 80 4.12 -7.40 -6.48
N PHE A 81 4.42 -7.10 -7.74
CA PHE A 81 5.70 -7.36 -8.38
C PHE A 81 6.31 -6.06 -8.88
N ILE A 82 7.64 -5.98 -8.83
CA ILE A 82 8.44 -4.82 -9.25
C ILE A 82 9.58 -5.27 -10.15
N SER A 83 9.86 -4.51 -11.20
CA SER A 83 11.03 -4.75 -12.05
C SER A 83 12.33 -4.55 -11.26
N PRO A 84 13.37 -5.37 -11.51
CA PRO A 84 14.70 -5.10 -10.96
C PRO A 84 15.32 -3.80 -11.48
N ASN A 85 14.83 -3.25 -12.61
CA ASN A 85 15.37 -2.06 -13.27
C ASN A 85 14.59 -0.78 -12.95
N ILE A 86 13.62 -0.84 -12.02
CA ILE A 86 12.73 0.29 -11.71
C ILE A 86 13.45 1.62 -11.43
N MET A 87 14.65 1.56 -10.85
CA MET A 87 15.45 2.74 -10.51
C MET A 87 15.89 3.55 -11.74
N GLU A 88 15.94 2.93 -12.91
CA GLU A 88 16.26 3.58 -14.19
C GLU A 88 15.02 4.23 -14.84
N HIS A 89 13.82 3.99 -14.28
CA HIS A 89 12.53 4.34 -14.87
C HIS A 89 11.62 5.09 -13.88
N LEU A 90 12.19 5.81 -12.92
CA LEU A 90 11.39 6.56 -11.93
C LEU A 90 10.52 7.66 -12.55
N ASP A 91 10.90 8.19 -13.71
CA ASP A 91 10.11 9.18 -14.45
C ASP A 91 8.86 8.59 -15.12
N ASN A 92 8.86 7.28 -15.40
CA ASN A 92 7.70 6.55 -15.92
C ASN A 92 7.78 5.07 -15.55
N MET A 93 6.99 4.68 -14.55
CA MET A 93 7.00 3.34 -13.97
C MET A 93 6.01 2.38 -14.66
N ASP A 94 5.29 2.82 -15.70
CA ASP A 94 4.32 1.99 -16.41
C ASP A 94 5.00 0.76 -17.03
N GLY A 95 4.48 -0.43 -16.72
CA GLY A 95 5.05 -1.70 -17.17
C GLY A 95 6.24 -2.20 -16.34
N TYR A 96 6.74 -1.42 -15.38
CA TYR A 96 7.78 -1.83 -14.42
C TYR A 96 7.22 -2.25 -13.06
N PHE A 97 5.90 -2.15 -12.86
CA PHE A 97 5.17 -2.75 -11.75
C PHE A 97 4.02 -3.61 -12.26
N LYS A 98 3.63 -4.62 -11.48
CA LYS A 98 2.39 -5.37 -11.72
C LYS A 98 1.73 -5.76 -10.40
N VAL A 99 0.43 -5.52 -10.33
CA VAL A 99 -0.43 -6.03 -9.26
C VAL A 99 -1.29 -7.16 -9.82
N GLN A 100 -1.12 -8.36 -9.28
CA GLN A 100 -1.99 -9.50 -9.56
C GLN A 100 -3.02 -9.61 -8.43
N MET A 101 -4.29 -9.46 -8.78
CA MET A 101 -5.40 -9.47 -7.82
C MET A 101 -6.17 -10.79 -7.93
N TYR A 102 -6.61 -11.29 -6.78
CA TYR A 102 -7.41 -12.51 -6.65
C TYR A 102 -8.69 -12.17 -5.89
N ASP A 103 -9.83 -12.48 -6.48
CA ASP A 103 -11.18 -12.36 -5.89
C ASP A 103 -11.59 -13.58 -5.05
N SER A 104 -10.83 -14.67 -5.15
CA SER A 104 -11.02 -15.91 -4.40
C SER A 104 -9.70 -16.46 -3.90
N LEU A 105 -9.74 -17.11 -2.73
CA LEU A 105 -8.61 -17.84 -2.17
C LEU A 105 -8.59 -19.31 -2.60
N GLU A 106 -9.60 -19.74 -3.37
CA GLU A 106 -9.64 -21.08 -3.98
C GLU A 106 -8.46 -21.25 -4.95
N ASP A 107 -7.96 -22.49 -5.04
CA ASP A 107 -6.84 -22.90 -5.90
C ASP A 107 -5.48 -22.21 -5.65
N LEU A 108 -5.38 -21.33 -4.65
CA LEU A 108 -4.09 -20.82 -4.20
C LEU A 108 -3.25 -21.97 -3.63
N LYS A 109 -1.99 -22.02 -4.07
CA LYS A 109 -0.99 -22.95 -3.56
C LYS A 109 0.08 -22.16 -2.82
N GLN A 110 0.58 -22.77 -1.76
CA GLN A 110 1.72 -22.24 -1.05
C GLN A 110 2.93 -22.21 -2.00
N CYS A 111 3.64 -21.11 -2.00
CA CYS A 111 4.89 -20.91 -2.73
C CYS A 111 5.86 -20.15 -1.83
N ASP A 112 7.12 -20.04 -2.26
CA ASP A 112 8.14 -19.30 -1.52
C ASP A 112 8.93 -18.40 -2.48
N LEU A 113 8.22 -17.40 -3.03
CA LEU A 113 8.86 -16.38 -3.87
C LEU A 113 9.38 -15.29 -2.94
N VAL A 114 10.71 -15.20 -2.82
CA VAL A 114 11.38 -14.25 -1.92
C VAL A 114 12.27 -13.32 -2.74
N MET A 115 12.19 -12.03 -2.45
CA MET A 115 13.06 -11.02 -3.03
C MET A 115 14.43 -11.07 -2.35
N ASP A 116 15.50 -11.00 -3.13
CA ASP A 116 16.88 -11.03 -2.64
C ASP A 116 17.37 -9.67 -2.11
N LYS A 117 16.81 -8.57 -2.62
CA LYS A 117 17.21 -7.19 -2.29
C LYS A 117 16.65 -6.67 -0.96
N ILE A 118 15.56 -7.25 -0.46
CA ILE A 118 14.94 -6.84 0.81
C ILE A 118 14.68 -8.06 1.68
N LYS A 119 14.86 -7.90 2.99
CA LYS A 119 14.56 -8.98 3.93
C LYS A 119 13.04 -9.14 4.04
N ALA A 120 12.56 -10.36 3.83
CA ALA A 120 11.14 -10.66 3.92
C ALA A 120 10.63 -10.61 5.37
N PHE A 121 9.48 -9.97 5.56
CA PHE A 121 8.78 -9.88 6.85
C PHE A 121 7.26 -9.97 6.68
N PRO A 122 6.55 -10.57 7.64
CA PRO A 122 5.10 -10.48 7.70
C PRO A 122 4.68 -9.04 8.02
N LEU A 123 3.53 -8.64 7.49
CA LEU A 123 2.91 -7.35 7.67
C LEU A 123 1.70 -7.50 8.60
N VAL A 124 1.67 -6.70 9.66
CA VAL A 124 0.57 -6.65 10.62
C VAL A 124 -0.30 -5.43 10.30
N PRO A 125 -1.57 -5.62 9.88
CA PRO A 125 -2.46 -4.51 9.62
C PRO A 125 -2.94 -3.87 10.92
N GLN A 126 -3.04 -2.54 10.92
CA GLN A 126 -3.65 -1.74 11.98
C GLN A 126 -4.59 -0.73 11.35
N LEU A 127 -5.84 -0.69 11.84
CA LEU A 127 -6.81 0.31 11.43
C LEU A 127 -6.44 1.70 11.98
N VAL A 128 -6.59 2.71 11.13
CA VAL A 128 -6.51 4.13 11.46
C VAL A 128 -7.73 4.81 10.87
N GLU A 129 -8.42 5.65 11.66
CA GLU A 129 -9.67 6.30 11.24
C GLU A 129 -9.43 7.70 10.64
N ASP A 130 -8.25 8.26 10.90
CA ASP A 130 -7.90 9.68 10.76
C ASP A 130 -6.52 9.88 10.10
N ASP A 131 -6.14 8.99 9.18
CA ASP A 131 -4.91 9.14 8.40
C ASP A 131 -4.97 10.41 7.54
N CYS A 132 -3.94 11.23 7.60
CA CYS A 132 -3.85 12.50 6.88
C CYS A 132 -2.72 12.45 5.85
N PRO A 133 -2.87 13.12 4.69
CA PRO A 133 -1.80 13.19 3.70
C PRO A 133 -0.57 13.90 4.27
N GLN A 134 0.59 13.68 3.65
CA GLN A 134 1.77 14.48 3.96
C GLN A 134 1.59 15.89 3.37
N TRP A 135 2.07 16.91 4.08
CA TRP A 135 1.92 18.31 3.66
C TRP A 135 2.45 18.59 2.24
N ASP A 136 3.61 18.02 1.91
CA ASP A 136 4.33 18.28 0.64
C ASP A 136 4.15 17.13 -0.38
N GLY A 137 2.98 16.48 -0.40
CA GLY A 137 2.70 15.45 -1.40
C GLY A 137 1.37 14.71 -1.26
N GLY A 138 0.55 14.80 -2.32
CA GLY A 138 -0.62 13.94 -2.51
C GLY A 138 -1.94 14.48 -1.97
N MET A 139 -1.98 15.76 -1.60
CA MET A 139 -3.21 16.46 -1.23
C MET A 139 -3.88 17.04 -2.49
N ASP A 140 -5.20 17.24 -2.41
CA ASP A 140 -5.92 17.98 -3.44
C ASP A 140 -5.48 19.45 -3.43
N PRO A 141 -5.14 20.07 -4.58
CA PRO A 141 -4.67 21.45 -4.62
C PRO A 141 -5.59 22.46 -3.91
N ASP A 142 -6.91 22.27 -3.96
CA ASP A 142 -7.87 23.16 -3.29
C ASP A 142 -7.75 23.07 -1.75
N LEU A 143 -7.34 21.90 -1.23
CA LEU A 143 -7.10 21.70 0.20
C LEU A 143 -5.72 22.23 0.61
N GLU A 144 -4.71 22.13 -0.24
CA GLU A 144 -3.38 22.73 -0.02
C GLU A 144 -3.47 24.26 0.09
N ASP A 145 -4.23 24.87 -0.82
CA ASP A 145 -4.52 26.31 -0.80
C ASP A 145 -5.27 26.71 0.48
N ALA A 146 -6.23 25.89 0.91
CA ALA A 146 -7.01 26.14 2.12
C ALA A 146 -6.16 26.08 3.40
N VAL A 147 -5.25 25.11 3.49
CA VAL A 147 -4.30 25.04 4.61
C VAL A 147 -3.38 26.26 4.58
N SER A 148 -2.79 26.58 3.42
CA SER A 148 -1.89 27.72 3.24
C SER A 148 -2.54 29.06 3.64
N GLU A 149 -3.83 29.23 3.34
CA GLU A 149 -4.58 30.43 3.76
C GLU A 149 -4.74 30.47 5.28
N LEU A 150 -5.11 29.35 5.92
CA LEU A 150 -5.27 29.29 7.38
C LEU A 150 -3.94 29.50 8.11
N GLU A 151 -2.83 28.98 7.60
CA GLU A 151 -1.49 29.25 8.16
C GLU A 151 -1.19 30.76 8.14
N ARG A 152 -1.56 31.45 7.05
CA ARG A 152 -1.33 32.89 6.89
C ARG A 152 -2.29 33.75 7.70
N SER A 153 -3.56 33.36 7.79
CA SER A 153 -4.62 34.17 8.41
C SER A 153 -4.79 33.92 9.90
N GLU A 154 -4.65 32.67 10.33
CA GLU A 154 -4.93 32.21 11.70
C GLU A 154 -3.68 31.67 12.41
N GLY A 155 -2.58 31.45 11.68
CA GLY A 155 -1.31 31.02 12.27
C GLY A 155 -1.29 29.56 12.72
N ILE A 156 -2.13 28.71 12.10
CA ILE A 156 -2.11 27.26 12.35
C ILE A 156 -0.81 26.64 11.83
N ASP A 157 -0.46 25.46 12.34
CA ASP A 157 0.61 24.60 11.84
C ASP A 157 0.04 23.24 11.41
N TYR A 158 0.37 22.77 10.20
CA TYR A 158 -0.18 21.52 9.67
C TYR A 158 0.07 20.31 10.59
N TYR A 159 1.27 20.18 11.14
CA TYR A 159 1.64 18.99 11.91
C TYR A 159 1.09 19.05 13.32
N ASP A 160 1.05 20.24 13.92
CA ASP A 160 0.59 20.42 15.30
C ASP A 160 -0.92 20.63 15.40
N ASP A 161 -1.59 21.11 14.36
CA ASP A 161 -3.03 21.39 14.39
C ASP A 161 -3.86 20.41 13.57
N ILE A 162 -3.34 19.75 12.52
CA ILE A 162 -4.13 18.90 11.60
C ILE A 162 -3.83 17.41 11.75
N VAL A 163 -2.56 17.01 11.85
CA VAL A 163 -2.13 15.59 11.87
C VAL A 163 -2.35 14.90 13.24
N VAL A 164 -2.85 15.64 14.23
CA VAL A 164 -3.00 15.20 15.64
C VAL A 164 -4.10 14.18 15.86
#